data_AF-A0A7V3E807-F1
#
_entry.id   AF-A0A7V3E807-F1
#
_cell.length_a   1.000
_cell.length_b   1.000
_cell.length_c   1.000
_cell.angle_alpha   90.00
_cell.angle_beta   90.00
_cell.angle_gamma   90.00
#
_symmetry.space_group_name_H-M   'P 1'
#
loop_
_entity.id
_entity.type
_entity.pdbx_description
1 polymer ?
#
loop_
_entity_poly.entity_id
_entity_poly.type
_entity_poly.pdbx_seq_one_letter_code
_entity_poly.pdbx_strand_id
1 'polypeptide(L)'
;MKKTILFFAVLVSISFFACSDYSSESTLIIEPTLDRPIRPIVGTPINNFPYPFLFTFEKIKDVTYSRVEAKGSVEVYIKDDASKYSEFYVTVDYIIDIPKKLIYIENNGEGVFALENVNPEYITNINVYGAKYSDITREQVLPYGNGYELKSLPLNGWKTEKENIHVYSQMMPYYVKFIFGELNTKMGDYLVFLAKPKYEEFVIPEFNKYGVTDLRLYGYVTPLEAKVSE
;
A
#
# COMPACT_ATOMS: atom_id res chain seq x y z
N MET A 1 -72.26 47.82 -27.97
CA MET A 1 -72.61 47.20 -29.27
C MET A 1 -71.38 46.47 -29.80
N LYS A 2 -71.56 45.16 -30.08
CA LYS A 2 -71.01 44.36 -31.20
C LYS A 2 -69.50 44.43 -31.51
N LYS A 3 -68.78 43.32 -31.25
CA LYS A 3 -68.18 42.34 -32.22
C LYS A 3 -66.95 42.93 -32.97
N THR A 4 -65.77 42.28 -32.99
CA THR A 4 -65.37 41.23 -33.97
C THR A 4 -63.92 40.82 -33.59
N ILE A 5 -63.63 39.59 -33.13
CA ILE A 5 -63.12 38.41 -33.88
C ILE A 5 -61.83 38.76 -34.68
N LEU A 6 -60.63 38.42 -34.19
CA LEU A 6 -59.87 37.15 -34.34
C LEU A 6 -59.13 37.05 -35.70
N PHE A 7 -58.01 36.30 -35.68
CA PHE A 7 -57.10 35.89 -36.77
C PHE A 7 -55.76 36.65 -36.79
N PHE A 8 -54.58 36.03 -36.81
CA PHE A 8 -54.13 34.63 -36.79
C PHE A 8 -52.58 34.68 -36.63
N ALA A 9 -51.94 33.58 -36.21
CA ALA A 9 -50.49 33.41 -35.97
C ALA A 9 -49.99 34.05 -34.65
N VAL A 10 -49.48 33.30 -33.68
CA VAL A 10 -48.46 32.26 -33.82
C VAL A 10 -48.82 31.06 -32.95
N LEU A 11 -48.69 29.88 -33.58
CA LEU A 11 -48.90 28.56 -33.04
C LEU A 11 -48.11 28.32 -31.74
N VAL A 12 -48.80 27.68 -30.80
CA VAL A 12 -48.21 26.66 -29.94
C VAL A 12 -47.69 25.54 -30.85
N SER A 13 -46.37 25.38 -30.89
CA SER A 13 -45.75 24.11 -31.27
C SER A 13 -44.71 23.78 -30.23
N ILE A 14 -45.08 22.83 -29.39
CA ILE A 14 -44.24 22.07 -28.49
C ILE A 14 -43.15 21.39 -29.33
N SER A 15 -41.89 21.65 -29.01
CA SER A 15 -40.77 20.76 -29.31
C SER A 15 -39.84 20.73 -28.11
N PHE A 16 -39.68 19.53 -27.57
CA PHE A 16 -38.92 19.16 -26.39
C PHE A 16 -37.39 19.29 -26.63
N PHE A 17 -36.70 19.80 -25.59
CA PHE A 17 -35.39 19.41 -25.07
C PHE A 17 -34.14 19.46 -25.99
N ALA A 18 -33.21 20.38 -25.68
CA ALA A 18 -31.85 20.04 -25.20
C ALA A 18 -31.00 21.29 -24.87
N CYS A 19 -30.38 21.24 -23.69
CA CYS A 19 -29.11 21.84 -23.29
C CYS A 19 -28.83 23.31 -23.61
N SER A 20 -29.04 24.17 -22.60
CA SER A 20 -27.92 24.61 -21.78
C SER A 20 -28.46 25.49 -20.67
N ASP A 21 -28.33 25.06 -19.42
CA ASP A 21 -27.90 25.99 -18.38
C ASP A 21 -27.40 25.23 -17.16
N TYR A 22 -26.13 25.48 -16.90
CA TYR A 22 -25.49 25.57 -15.60
C TYR A 22 -26.49 25.63 -14.42
N SER A 23 -26.64 24.52 -13.72
CA SER A 23 -26.98 24.54 -12.30
C SER A 23 -25.95 23.71 -11.56
N SER A 24 -25.14 24.45 -10.79
CA SER A 24 -24.33 23.96 -9.69
C SER A 24 -25.17 23.10 -8.75
N GLU A 25 -25.11 21.79 -8.92
CA GLU A 25 -25.33 20.85 -7.83
C GLU A 25 -24.02 20.10 -7.63
N SER A 26 -23.44 20.32 -6.45
CA SER A 26 -22.39 19.48 -5.89
C SER A 26 -22.87 18.04 -5.88
N THR A 27 -22.48 17.26 -6.89
CA THR A 27 -22.46 15.81 -6.76
C THR A 27 -21.33 15.51 -5.79
N LEU A 28 -21.68 15.47 -4.50
CA LEU A 28 -21.01 14.58 -3.56
C LEU A 28 -20.84 13.26 -4.30
N ILE A 29 -19.59 12.94 -4.66
CA ILE A 29 -19.22 11.63 -5.14
C ILE A 29 -19.46 10.72 -3.94
N ILE A 30 -20.69 10.21 -3.82
CA ILE A 30 -21.01 9.12 -2.93
C ILE A 30 -20.34 7.92 -3.60
N GLU A 31 -19.08 7.68 -3.24
CA GLU A 31 -18.47 6.38 -3.47
C GLU A 31 -19.39 5.32 -2.85
N PRO A 32 -19.67 4.22 -3.54
CA PRO A 32 -20.59 3.22 -3.04
C PRO A 32 -20.05 2.66 -1.72
N THR A 33 -20.77 2.93 -0.64
CA THR A 33 -20.58 2.31 0.67
C THR A 33 -21.02 0.87 0.58
N LEU A 34 -20.08 -0.07 0.67
CA LEU A 34 -20.39 -1.47 0.92
C LEU A 34 -20.75 -1.63 2.40
N ASP A 35 -22.02 -1.44 2.72
CA ASP A 35 -22.61 -1.86 3.98
C ASP A 35 -22.67 -3.40 4.04
N ARG A 36 -21.68 -4.00 4.71
CA ARG A 36 -21.70 -5.37 5.30
C ARG A 36 -21.73 -6.57 4.30
N PRO A 37 -21.30 -7.77 4.76
CA PRO A 37 -20.32 -8.58 4.04
C PRO A 37 -20.97 -9.42 2.94
N ILE A 38 -20.61 -9.12 1.69
CA ILE A 38 -20.83 -10.03 0.57
C ILE A 38 -19.81 -11.15 0.72
N ARG A 39 -20.31 -12.38 0.95
CA ARG A 39 -19.51 -13.61 0.83
C ARG A 39 -18.76 -13.56 -0.50
N PRO A 40 -17.44 -13.80 -0.52
CA PRO A 40 -16.66 -13.66 -1.74
C PRO A 40 -17.21 -14.61 -2.80
N ILE A 41 -17.75 -14.05 -3.88
CA ILE A 41 -17.98 -14.78 -5.10
C ILE A 41 -16.60 -15.04 -5.69
N VAL A 42 -16.35 -16.30 -6.02
CA VAL A 42 -15.13 -16.77 -6.69
C VAL A 42 -14.84 -15.90 -7.91
N GLY A 43 -13.66 -15.26 -7.93
CA GLY A 43 -13.17 -14.46 -9.05
C GLY A 43 -13.20 -12.95 -8.82
N THR A 44 -12.09 -12.45 -8.24
CA THR A 44 -11.55 -11.08 -8.38
C THR A 44 -12.28 -9.91 -7.68
N PRO A 45 -11.56 -9.13 -6.84
CA PRO A 45 -11.98 -7.76 -6.54
C PRO A 45 -11.65 -6.85 -7.72
N ILE A 46 -12.61 -6.02 -8.13
CA ILE A 46 -12.37 -4.87 -9.01
C ILE A 46 -11.65 -3.80 -8.18
N ASN A 47 -10.32 -3.74 -8.27
CA ASN A 47 -9.50 -2.58 -7.93
C ASN A 47 -8.07 -2.82 -8.45
N ASN A 48 -7.65 -2.06 -9.47
CA ASN A 48 -6.37 -2.21 -10.18
C ASN A 48 -5.17 -1.77 -9.32
N PHE A 49 -4.78 -2.58 -8.35
CA PHE A 49 -3.47 -2.50 -7.69
C PHE A 49 -2.60 -3.65 -8.17
N PRO A 50 -1.27 -3.47 -8.29
CA PRO A 50 -0.38 -4.53 -8.74
C PRO A 50 -0.35 -5.71 -7.77
N TYR A 51 -0.96 -5.69 -6.58
CA TYR A 51 -1.00 -6.90 -5.75
C TYR A 51 -2.39 -7.15 -5.18
N PRO A 52 -2.78 -8.42 -5.03
CA PRO A 52 -3.99 -8.75 -4.29
C PRO A 52 -3.78 -8.38 -2.82
N PHE A 53 -4.88 -8.02 -2.15
CA PHE A 53 -4.90 -7.82 -0.71
C PHE A 53 -4.35 -9.06 0.02
N LEU A 54 -3.49 -8.85 1.02
CA LEU A 54 -2.85 -9.88 1.86
C LEU A 54 -1.79 -10.73 1.18
N PHE A 55 -1.08 -10.15 0.23
CA PHE A 55 0.13 -10.80 -0.23
C PHE A 55 1.16 -10.90 0.91
N THR A 56 1.79 -12.05 1.12
CA THR A 56 2.74 -12.26 2.24
C THR A 56 4.13 -12.60 1.74
N PHE A 57 5.13 -11.94 2.30
CA PHE A 57 6.55 -12.14 2.01
C PHE A 57 7.26 -12.60 3.28
N GLU A 58 7.94 -13.74 3.19
CA GLU A 58 8.68 -14.31 4.30
C GLU A 58 10.03 -13.61 4.47
N LYS A 59 10.46 -13.42 5.72
CA LYS A 59 11.82 -12.97 6.01
C LYS A 59 12.84 -14.03 5.58
N ILE A 60 13.84 -13.60 4.84
CA ILE A 60 14.99 -14.41 4.43
C ILE A 60 15.92 -14.59 5.63
N LYS A 61 16.28 -15.84 5.94
CA LYS A 61 17.04 -16.19 7.16
C LYS A 61 18.53 -15.88 7.04
N ASP A 62 19.13 -16.17 5.90
CA ASP A 62 20.58 -16.12 5.72
C ASP A 62 21.03 -14.84 5.02
N VAL A 63 20.76 -13.70 5.68
CA VAL A 63 21.21 -12.37 5.24
C VAL A 63 22.45 -11.96 6.03
N THR A 64 23.46 -11.50 5.34
CA THR A 64 24.64 -10.87 5.94
C THR A 64 24.89 -9.52 5.27
N TYR A 65 25.63 -8.63 5.94
CA TYR A 65 25.98 -7.34 5.35
C TYR A 65 27.40 -6.94 5.70
N SER A 66 28.02 -6.15 4.82
CA SER A 66 29.32 -5.52 5.02
C SER A 66 29.18 -4.01 5.00
N ARG A 67 29.95 -3.33 5.84
CA ARG A 67 29.93 -1.86 5.94
C ARG A 67 30.79 -1.27 4.83
N VAL A 68 30.25 -0.28 4.12
CA VAL A 68 30.98 0.50 3.13
C VAL A 68 31.15 1.92 3.66
N GLU A 69 32.18 2.10 4.49
CA GLU A 69 32.39 3.32 5.29
C GLU A 69 32.50 4.60 4.44
N ALA A 70 32.99 4.50 3.20
CA ALA A 70 33.25 5.65 2.35
C ALA A 70 31.98 6.32 1.77
N LYS A 71 30.79 5.71 1.91
CA LYS A 71 29.59 6.13 1.16
C LYS A 71 28.28 6.19 1.95
N GLY A 72 28.30 5.99 3.27
CA GLY A 72 27.04 5.90 4.04
C GLY A 72 26.14 4.77 3.50
N SER A 73 26.76 3.65 3.15
CA SER A 73 26.09 2.50 2.55
C SER A 73 26.53 1.19 3.16
N VAL A 74 25.71 0.17 2.98
CA VAL A 74 26.04 -1.22 3.31
C VAL A 74 25.76 -2.11 2.12
N GLU A 75 26.63 -3.09 1.90
CA GLU A 75 26.39 -4.14 0.92
C GLU A 75 25.72 -5.31 1.63
N VAL A 76 24.57 -5.74 1.12
CA VAL A 76 23.76 -6.82 1.66
C VAL A 76 23.93 -8.03 0.77
N TYR A 77 24.14 -9.19 1.39
CA TYR A 77 24.31 -10.47 0.73
C TYR A 77 23.25 -11.45 1.24
N ILE A 78 22.44 -11.97 0.32
CA ILE A 78 21.51 -13.07 0.54
C ILE A 78 22.24 -14.37 0.17
N LYS A 79 22.40 -15.28 1.14
CA LYS A 79 23.05 -16.58 0.90
C LYS A 79 22.11 -17.63 0.32
N ASP A 80 20.81 -17.42 0.43
CA ASP A 80 19.78 -18.23 -0.19
C ASP A 80 19.76 -17.97 -1.72
N ASP A 81 19.10 -18.84 -2.49
CA ASP A 81 18.93 -18.65 -3.93
C ASP A 81 18.07 -17.41 -4.21
N ALA A 82 18.74 -16.30 -4.56
CA ALA A 82 18.08 -15.03 -4.87
C ALA A 82 17.23 -15.10 -6.13
N SER A 83 17.49 -16.04 -7.06
CA SER A 83 16.79 -16.14 -8.34
C SER A 83 15.31 -16.57 -8.21
N LYS A 84 14.90 -17.06 -7.03
CA LYS A 84 13.49 -17.40 -6.77
C LYS A 84 12.62 -16.19 -6.43
N TYR A 85 13.23 -15.05 -6.14
CA TYR A 85 12.55 -13.83 -5.77
C TYR A 85 12.46 -12.87 -6.95
N SER A 86 11.36 -12.15 -7.09
CA SER A 86 11.24 -11.05 -8.07
C SER A 86 11.82 -9.74 -7.53
N GLU A 87 11.75 -9.55 -6.23
CA GLU A 87 12.07 -8.30 -5.55
C GLU A 87 12.28 -8.52 -4.05
N PHE A 88 12.89 -7.54 -3.42
CA PHE A 88 13.14 -7.53 -1.99
C PHE A 88 12.59 -6.27 -1.34
N TYR A 89 12.17 -6.44 -0.09
CA TYR A 89 11.78 -5.35 0.80
C TYR A 89 12.65 -5.42 2.05
N VAL A 90 13.27 -4.31 2.41
CA VAL A 90 14.34 -4.29 3.41
C VAL A 90 14.02 -3.33 4.54
N THR A 91 14.14 -3.78 5.78
CA THR A 91 14.11 -2.92 6.96
C THR A 91 15.48 -2.95 7.65
N VAL A 92 15.89 -1.81 8.19
CA VAL A 92 17.16 -1.65 8.90
C VAL A 92 16.88 -1.35 10.35
N ASP A 93 17.42 -2.17 11.24
CA ASP A 93 17.35 -1.97 12.67
C ASP A 93 18.59 -1.21 13.13
N TYR A 94 18.38 -0.14 13.90
CA TYR A 94 19.44 0.70 14.44
C TYR A 94 19.52 0.57 15.97
N ILE A 95 20.72 0.77 16.52
CA ILE A 95 20.94 0.81 17.98
C ILE A 95 20.40 2.10 18.62
N ILE A 96 20.30 3.16 17.82
CA ILE A 96 19.69 4.44 18.18
C ILE A 96 18.29 4.56 17.58
N ASP A 97 17.47 5.43 18.15
CA ASP A 97 16.09 5.64 17.72
C ASP A 97 16.03 6.41 16.39
N ILE A 98 16.12 5.67 15.29
CA ILE A 98 15.90 6.15 13.93
C ILE A 98 14.58 5.52 13.44
N PRO A 99 13.64 6.32 12.90
CA PRO A 99 12.42 5.79 12.31
C PRO A 99 12.74 4.72 11.26
N LYS A 100 12.26 3.49 11.49
CA LYS A 100 12.42 2.42 10.52
C LYS A 100 11.68 2.78 9.24
N LYS A 101 12.30 2.47 8.11
CA LYS A 101 11.70 2.57 6.77
C LYS A 101 11.69 1.19 6.15
N LEU A 102 10.79 1.00 5.18
CA LEU A 102 10.78 -0.17 4.33
C LEU A 102 11.33 0.24 2.97
N ILE A 103 12.47 -0.32 2.59
CA ILE A 103 13.19 0.04 1.36
C ILE A 103 12.90 -1.04 0.33
N TYR A 104 12.39 -0.62 -0.83
CA TYR A 104 12.25 -1.52 -1.96
C TYR A 104 13.57 -1.69 -2.70
N ILE A 105 13.87 -2.93 -3.07
CA ILE A 105 15.06 -3.29 -3.85
C ILE A 105 14.65 -4.21 -5.00
N GLU A 106 15.00 -3.79 -6.22
CA GLU A 106 14.87 -4.61 -7.42
C GLU A 106 15.84 -5.80 -7.35
N ASN A 107 15.36 -7.01 -7.64
CA ASN A 107 16.26 -8.15 -7.69
C ASN A 107 17.06 -8.14 -9.01
N ASN A 108 18.39 -8.10 -8.90
CA ASN A 108 19.32 -8.21 -10.03
C ASN A 108 19.70 -9.68 -10.36
N GLY A 109 19.20 -10.65 -9.59
CA GLY A 109 19.49 -12.07 -9.73
C GLY A 109 20.77 -12.54 -9.04
N GLU A 110 21.57 -11.64 -8.49
CA GLU A 110 22.87 -11.97 -7.87
C GLU A 110 22.77 -12.19 -6.35
N GLY A 111 21.68 -11.73 -5.72
CA GLY A 111 21.53 -11.79 -4.26
C GLY A 111 22.44 -10.82 -3.51
N VAL A 112 23.03 -9.85 -4.22
CA VAL A 112 23.89 -8.80 -3.67
C VAL A 112 23.36 -7.45 -4.10
N PHE A 113 23.17 -6.54 -3.14
CA PHE A 113 22.73 -5.18 -3.41
C PHE A 113 23.26 -4.20 -2.35
N ALA A 114 23.41 -2.95 -2.74
CA ALA A 114 23.79 -1.87 -1.83
C ALA A 114 22.54 -1.16 -1.29
N LEU A 115 22.50 -0.92 0.02
CA LEU A 115 21.60 0.04 0.63
C LEU A 115 22.35 1.34 0.81
N GLU A 116 21.90 2.39 0.12
CA GLU A 116 22.47 3.73 0.20
C GLU A 116 21.73 4.58 1.25
N ASN A 117 22.36 5.67 1.70
CA ASN A 117 21.79 6.64 2.64
C ASN A 117 21.38 6.02 3.99
N VAL A 118 22.14 5.01 4.43
CA VAL A 118 22.01 4.41 5.77
C VAL A 118 23.16 4.90 6.66
N ASN A 119 23.08 4.63 7.96
CA ASN A 119 24.16 4.91 8.91
C ASN A 119 24.82 3.59 9.37
N PRO A 120 25.81 3.05 8.62
CA PRO A 120 26.35 1.70 8.82
C PRO A 120 26.84 1.40 10.25
N GLU A 121 27.35 2.43 10.93
CA GLU A 121 27.90 2.38 12.27
C GLU A 121 26.84 2.08 13.34
N TYR A 122 25.58 2.42 13.09
CA TYR A 122 24.48 2.23 14.04
C TYR A 122 23.60 1.01 13.72
N ILE A 123 23.86 0.30 12.61
CA ILE A 123 23.06 -0.86 12.21
C ILE A 123 23.31 -2.02 13.17
N THR A 124 22.23 -2.57 13.72
CA THR A 124 22.25 -3.82 14.50
C THR A 124 21.87 -5.00 13.64
N ASN A 125 20.91 -4.83 12.73
CA ASN A 125 20.37 -5.91 11.91
C ASN A 125 19.75 -5.37 10.61
N ILE A 126 19.72 -6.21 9.58
CA ILE A 126 19.06 -5.93 8.29
C ILE A 126 18.10 -7.08 8.02
N ASN A 127 16.80 -6.76 7.96
CA ASN A 127 15.77 -7.73 7.64
C ASN A 127 15.43 -7.61 6.16
N VAL A 128 15.48 -8.73 5.45
CA VAL A 128 15.11 -8.79 4.04
C VAL A 128 13.90 -9.71 3.90
N TYR A 129 12.85 -9.22 3.27
CA TYR A 129 11.66 -9.97 2.92
C TYR A 129 11.66 -10.15 1.40
N GLY A 130 11.53 -11.38 0.94
CA GLY A 130 11.59 -11.69 -0.48
C GLY A 130 10.21 -12.05 -1.03
N ALA A 131 9.83 -11.41 -2.13
CA ALA A 131 8.63 -11.79 -2.86
C ALA A 131 8.98 -12.78 -3.97
N LYS A 132 8.33 -13.95 -4.01
CA LYS A 132 8.70 -15.00 -4.99
C LYS A 132 8.14 -14.67 -6.37
N TYR A 133 8.70 -15.22 -7.44
CA TYR A 133 8.10 -15.06 -8.77
C TYR A 133 6.71 -15.72 -8.90
N SER A 134 6.41 -16.72 -8.08
CA SER A 134 5.08 -17.34 -7.99
C SER A 134 4.05 -16.44 -7.31
N ASP A 135 4.54 -15.51 -6.51
CA ASP A 135 3.78 -14.65 -5.62
C ASP A 135 3.26 -13.43 -6.38
N ILE A 136 4.03 -12.97 -7.37
CA ILE A 136 3.74 -11.78 -8.18
C ILE A 136 3.49 -12.23 -9.63
N THR A 137 2.33 -11.90 -10.19
CA THR A 137 2.15 -12.14 -11.63
C THR A 137 3.01 -11.14 -12.42
N ARG A 138 3.69 -11.57 -13.48
CA ARG A 138 4.64 -10.72 -14.24
C ARG A 138 4.05 -9.41 -14.80
N GLU A 139 2.72 -9.28 -14.82
CA GLU A 139 2.00 -8.08 -15.27
C GLU A 139 1.86 -7.02 -14.16
N GLN A 140 2.17 -7.40 -12.92
CA GLN A 140 2.13 -6.55 -11.73
C GLN A 140 3.46 -5.81 -11.59
N VAL A 141 3.74 -4.91 -12.53
CA VAL A 141 4.94 -4.06 -12.48
C VAL A 141 4.81 -3.03 -11.36
N LEU A 142 5.89 -2.86 -10.60
CA LEU A 142 5.94 -1.93 -9.50
C LEU A 142 6.09 -0.47 -9.94
N PRO A 143 5.35 0.48 -9.32
CA PRO A 143 5.46 1.89 -9.68
C PRO A 143 6.66 2.61 -9.02
N TYR A 144 7.50 1.91 -8.26
CA TYR A 144 8.61 2.51 -7.51
C TYR A 144 9.95 1.96 -7.99
N GLY A 145 10.94 2.84 -8.13
CA GLY A 145 12.29 2.47 -8.57
C GLY A 145 13.14 1.90 -7.44
N ASN A 146 14.20 1.19 -7.80
CA ASN A 146 15.17 0.64 -6.85
C ASN A 146 15.63 1.66 -5.79
N GLY A 147 15.63 1.24 -4.52
CA GLY A 147 16.00 2.07 -3.37
C GLY A 147 14.88 2.98 -2.84
N TYR A 148 13.67 2.89 -3.38
CA TYR A 148 12.56 3.71 -2.93
C TYR A 148 12.17 3.38 -1.47
N GLU A 149 12.07 4.41 -0.64
CA GLU A 149 11.75 4.28 0.79
C GLU A 149 10.25 4.51 1.06
N LEU A 150 9.59 3.50 1.62
CA LEU A 150 8.24 3.62 2.16
C LEU A 150 8.32 4.11 3.61
N LYS A 151 7.55 5.16 3.90
CA LYS A 151 7.54 5.81 5.22
C LYS A 151 6.76 4.96 6.23
N SER A 152 7.22 4.94 7.48
CA SER A 152 6.44 4.38 8.58
C SER A 152 5.13 5.16 8.73
N LEU A 153 4.03 4.45 8.89
CA LEU A 153 2.71 5.02 9.16
C LEU A 153 2.38 4.89 10.64
N PRO A 154 1.73 5.90 11.25
CA PRO A 154 1.34 5.83 12.64
C PRO A 154 0.26 4.76 12.87
N LEU A 155 0.47 3.96 13.92
CA LEU A 155 -0.50 3.01 14.45
C LEU A 155 -1.05 3.55 15.77
N ASN A 156 -2.37 3.56 15.89
CA ASN A 156 -3.03 3.88 17.17
C ASN A 156 -3.04 2.67 18.10
N GLY A 157 -2.96 1.46 17.53
CA GLY A 157 -2.82 0.21 18.26
C GLY A 157 -3.20 -0.99 17.41
N TRP A 158 -3.03 -2.18 17.98
CA TRP A 158 -3.55 -3.42 17.40
C TRP A 158 -3.86 -4.40 18.52
N LYS A 159 -4.73 -5.36 18.23
CA LYS A 159 -5.04 -6.47 19.14
C LYS A 159 -5.29 -7.73 18.34
N THR A 160 -5.13 -8.87 19.00
CA THR A 160 -5.42 -10.17 18.40
C THR A 160 -6.78 -10.68 18.86
N GLU A 161 -7.59 -11.17 17.94
CA GLU A 161 -8.85 -11.86 18.24
C GLU A 161 -8.94 -13.14 17.40
N LYS A 162 -9.05 -14.29 18.07
CA LYS A 162 -9.00 -15.62 17.43
C LYS A 162 -7.76 -15.77 16.57
N GLU A 163 -7.90 -15.91 15.25
CA GLU A 163 -6.78 -16.07 14.31
C GLU A 163 -6.34 -14.75 13.68
N ASN A 164 -7.01 -13.64 13.99
CA ASN A 164 -6.88 -12.38 13.27
C ASN A 164 -6.18 -11.31 14.09
N ILE A 165 -5.58 -10.34 13.39
CA ILE A 165 -5.07 -9.10 13.96
C ILE A 165 -6.04 -7.98 13.58
N HIS A 166 -6.59 -7.29 14.57
CA HIS A 166 -7.35 -6.07 14.39
C HIS A 166 -6.40 -4.89 14.54
N VAL A 167 -6.33 -4.06 13.51
CA VAL A 167 -5.39 -2.93 13.42
C VAL A 167 -6.19 -1.64 13.47
N TYR A 168 -5.75 -0.73 14.36
CA TYR A 168 -6.32 0.59 14.54
C TYR A 168 -5.31 1.64 14.10
N SER A 169 -5.66 2.43 13.10
CA SER A 169 -4.83 3.50 12.55
C SER A 169 -5.65 4.76 12.34
N GLN A 170 -4.99 5.89 12.08
CA GLN A 170 -5.69 7.06 11.56
C GLN A 170 -6.23 6.77 10.15
N MET A 171 -7.26 7.52 9.72
CA MET A 171 -7.70 7.45 8.33
C MET A 171 -6.53 7.71 7.40
N MET A 172 -6.28 6.75 6.50
CA MET A 172 -5.12 6.79 5.63
C MET A 172 -5.22 7.99 4.68
N PRO A 173 -4.22 8.88 4.67
CA PRO A 173 -4.25 10.04 3.79
C PRO A 173 -4.48 9.65 2.33
N TYR A 174 -5.10 10.55 1.55
CA TYR A 174 -5.41 10.28 0.14
C TYR A 174 -4.14 9.96 -0.69
N TYR A 175 -2.99 10.51 -0.28
CA TYR A 175 -1.71 10.33 -0.93
C TYR A 175 -1.03 8.99 -0.66
N VAL A 176 -1.41 8.29 0.41
CA VAL A 176 -0.96 6.91 0.65
C VAL A 176 -1.70 6.02 -0.35
N LYS A 177 -0.98 5.35 -1.24
CA LYS A 177 -1.62 4.51 -2.27
C LYS A 177 -1.80 3.07 -1.83
N PHE A 178 -0.89 2.53 -1.03
CA PHE A 178 -0.99 1.21 -0.39
C PHE A 178 -0.03 1.10 0.79
N ILE A 179 -0.19 0.02 1.55
CA ILE A 179 0.42 -0.23 2.84
C ILE A 179 0.99 -1.63 2.90
N PHE A 180 2.11 -1.78 3.60
CA PHE A 180 2.63 -3.05 4.07
C PHE A 180 2.59 -3.10 5.60
N GLY A 181 2.32 -4.27 6.16
CA GLY A 181 2.48 -4.58 7.57
C GLY A 181 3.69 -5.47 7.81
N GLU A 182 4.69 -4.98 8.55
CA GLU A 182 5.75 -5.83 9.10
C GLU A 182 5.24 -6.45 10.39
N LEU A 183 5.19 -7.78 10.44
CA LEU A 183 4.72 -8.58 11.54
C LEU A 183 5.91 -9.34 12.14
N ASN A 184 6.27 -9.02 13.38
CA ASN A 184 7.15 -9.89 14.15
C ASN A 184 6.31 -10.92 14.90
N THR A 185 6.69 -12.18 14.81
CA THR A 185 5.96 -13.27 15.48
C THR A 185 6.93 -14.22 16.18
N LYS A 186 6.40 -15.07 17.05
CA LYS A 186 7.19 -16.13 17.73
C LYS A 186 7.71 -17.19 16.76
N MET A 187 7.12 -17.32 15.58
CA MET A 187 7.47 -18.37 14.60
C MET A 187 8.28 -17.85 13.40
N GLY A 188 8.41 -16.53 13.26
CA GLY A 188 9.10 -15.88 12.15
C GLY A 188 8.54 -14.49 11.86
N ASP A 189 9.30 -13.67 11.14
CA ASP A 189 8.83 -12.35 10.74
C ASP A 189 8.26 -12.40 9.31
N TYR A 190 7.20 -11.63 9.08
CA TYR A 190 6.49 -11.58 7.80
C TYR A 190 6.26 -10.14 7.39
N LEU A 191 6.31 -9.87 6.10
CA LEU A 191 5.83 -8.63 5.52
C LEU A 191 4.54 -8.91 4.75
N VAL A 192 3.48 -8.18 5.05
CA VAL A 192 2.15 -8.41 4.45
C VAL A 192 1.72 -7.18 3.67
N PHE A 193 1.45 -7.32 2.39
CA PHE A 193 0.81 -6.29 1.59
C PHE A 193 -0.67 -6.16 1.94
N LEU A 194 -1.11 -4.95 2.28
CA LEU A 194 -2.45 -4.67 2.80
C LEU A 194 -3.28 -3.80 1.85
N ALA A 195 -2.81 -3.55 0.62
CA ALA A 195 -3.40 -2.57 -0.28
C ALA A 195 -3.63 -1.24 0.45
N LYS A 196 -4.75 -0.54 0.18
CA LYS A 196 -5.19 0.62 0.95
C LYS A 196 -6.47 0.29 1.71
N PRO A 197 -6.41 0.03 3.03
CA PRO A 197 -7.58 -0.07 3.86
C PRO A 197 -8.41 1.22 3.79
N LYS A 198 -9.74 1.08 3.65
CA LYS A 198 -10.67 2.23 3.54
C LYS A 198 -11.04 2.85 4.88
N TYR A 199 -10.80 2.14 5.98
CA TYR A 199 -11.28 2.48 7.31
C TYR A 199 -10.11 2.60 8.29
N GLU A 200 -10.37 3.31 9.39
CA GLU A 200 -9.46 3.46 10.54
C GLU A 200 -9.26 2.14 11.31
N GLU A 201 -10.12 1.16 11.08
CA GLU A 201 -9.97 -0.21 11.56
C GLU A 201 -9.96 -1.18 10.38
N PHE A 202 -9.00 -2.10 10.37
CA PHE A 202 -8.96 -3.20 9.41
C PHE A 202 -8.39 -4.46 10.04
N VAL A 203 -8.56 -5.58 9.33
CA VAL A 203 -8.21 -6.91 9.83
C VAL A 203 -7.14 -7.53 8.94
N ILE A 204 -6.08 -8.05 9.56
CA ILE A 204 -5.11 -8.94 8.95
C ILE A 204 -5.46 -10.36 9.43
N PRO A 205 -6.08 -11.20 8.58
CA PRO A 205 -6.56 -12.51 9.00
C PRO A 205 -5.43 -13.53 9.10
N GLU A 206 -5.67 -14.58 9.88
CA GLU A 206 -4.83 -15.79 10.01
C GLU A 206 -3.42 -15.64 10.59
N PHE A 207 -2.96 -14.45 10.98
CA PHE A 207 -1.59 -14.30 11.51
C PHE A 207 -1.45 -14.53 13.02
N ASN A 208 -2.54 -14.48 13.80
CA ASN A 208 -2.40 -14.67 15.26
C ASN A 208 -1.95 -16.10 15.62
N LYS A 209 -2.17 -17.09 14.75
CA LYS A 209 -1.70 -18.46 14.95
C LYS A 209 -0.16 -18.57 15.07
N TYR A 210 0.57 -17.57 14.58
CA TYR A 210 2.03 -17.48 14.68
C TYR A 210 2.52 -16.74 15.94
N GLY A 211 1.60 -16.20 16.75
CA GLY A 211 1.92 -15.46 17.97
C GLY A 211 2.59 -14.12 17.68
N VAL A 212 1.83 -13.19 17.12
CA VAL A 212 2.29 -11.84 16.77
C VAL A 212 2.73 -11.10 18.03
N THR A 213 3.92 -10.52 17.98
CA THR A 213 4.53 -9.75 19.08
C THR A 213 4.67 -8.27 18.77
N ASP A 214 4.77 -7.91 17.49
CA ASP A 214 4.89 -6.54 17.03
C ASP A 214 4.27 -6.37 15.63
N LEU A 215 3.79 -5.16 15.35
CA LEU A 215 3.24 -4.77 14.06
C LEU A 215 3.68 -3.35 13.73
N ARG A 216 4.24 -3.14 12.53
CA ARG A 216 4.49 -1.81 11.95
C ARG A 216 3.83 -1.68 10.60
N LEU A 217 3.40 -0.47 10.26
CA LEU A 217 2.84 -0.17 8.93
C LEU A 217 3.80 0.72 8.14
N TYR A 218 3.90 0.46 6.84
CA TYR A 218 4.69 1.24 5.89
C TYR A 218 3.84 1.64 4.70
N GLY A 219 3.89 2.90 4.31
CA GLY A 219 3.07 3.46 3.23
C GLY A 219 3.89 3.87 2.02
N TYR A 220 3.40 3.53 0.83
CA TYR A 220 3.87 4.13 -0.41
C TYR A 220 3.16 5.47 -0.65
N VAL A 221 3.95 6.52 -0.86
CA VAL A 221 3.49 7.92 -1.03
C VAL A 221 4.09 8.49 -2.31
N THR A 222 3.29 9.01 -3.22
CA THR A 222 3.86 9.57 -4.46
C THR A 222 4.68 10.84 -4.16
N PRO A 223 5.87 11.02 -4.77
CA PRO A 223 6.78 12.13 -4.46
C PRO A 223 6.19 13.54 -4.66
N LEU A 224 5.23 13.68 -5.57
CA LEU A 224 4.50 14.94 -5.81
C LEU A 224 3.65 15.37 -4.61
N GLU A 225 3.15 14.42 -3.83
CA GLU A 225 2.18 14.68 -2.76
C GLU A 225 2.86 14.84 -1.38
N ALA A 226 4.05 14.27 -1.18
CA ALA A 226 4.82 14.41 0.07
C ALA A 226 5.29 15.86 0.35
N LYS A 227 5.58 16.65 -0.70
CA LYS A 227 6.02 18.06 -0.56
C LYS A 227 4.91 19.04 -0.21
N VAL A 228 3.65 18.60 -0.29
CA VAL A 228 2.47 19.45 0.00
C VAL A 228 2.02 19.28 1.46
N SER A 229 2.48 18.21 2.13
CA SER A 229 2.10 17.84 3.50
C SER A 229 3.14 18.13 4.59
N GLU A 230 4.33 18.60 4.20
CA GLU A 230 5.36 19.16 5.11
C GLU A 230 5.24 20.68 5.17
#